data_AF-A0A7C5DF11-F1
#
_entry.id   AF-A0A7C5DF11-F1
#
_cell.length_a   1.000
_cell.length_b   1.000
_cell.length_c   1.000
_cell.angle_alpha   90.00
_cell.angle_beta   90.00
_cell.angle_gamma   90.00
#
_symmetry.space_group_name_H-M   'P 1'
#
loop_
_entity.id
_entity.type
_entity.pdbx_description
1 polymer ?
#
loop_
_entity_poly.entity_id
_entity_poly.type
_entity_poly.pdbx_seq_one_letter_code
_entity_poly.pdbx_strand_id
1 'polypeptide(L)'
;GEREAYEVVEPMLRDLCVENGCGYMGASGAGHFVKMVHNGIEYGMMQAIGEGFDLLKASGYELDNENVARVWSNGSVIRGWLMDLAGKAFAQDNDLGWLGGKVADSGEGRWTVEAAIDLGVAVPTISGALFRRFRSQHEENFSDKVVAALRHEFGGHAFENPGDEEGKA
;
A
#
# COMPACT_ATOMS: atom_id res chain seq x y z
N GLY A 1 23.97 13.98 -7.49
CA GLY A 1 25.13 14.66 -6.87
C GLY A 1 25.85 15.45 -7.94
N GLU A 2 27.15 15.65 -7.81
CA GLU A 2 27.97 16.12 -8.93
C GLU A 2 28.06 15.02 -10.00
N ARG A 3 28.10 15.41 -11.28
CA ARG A 3 28.09 14.47 -12.41
C ARG A 3 29.40 13.69 -12.48
N GLU A 4 30.49 14.40 -12.25
CA GLU A 4 31.86 13.92 -12.26
C GLU A 4 32.07 12.85 -11.18
N ALA A 5 31.51 13.06 -9.98
CA ALA A 5 31.53 12.08 -8.91
C ALA A 5 30.75 10.80 -9.26
N TYR A 6 29.60 10.93 -9.95
CA TYR A 6 28.84 9.78 -10.42
C TYR A 6 29.63 8.96 -11.44
N GLU A 7 30.29 9.60 -12.41
CA GLU A 7 31.07 8.91 -13.45
C GLU A 7 32.23 8.09 -12.89
N VAL A 8 32.82 8.52 -11.77
CA VAL A 8 33.85 7.75 -11.06
C VAL A 8 33.28 6.46 -10.46
N VAL A 9 32.08 6.50 -9.87
CA VAL A 9 31.48 5.34 -9.19
C VAL A 9 30.58 4.50 -10.09
N GLU A 10 30.18 5.01 -11.25
CA GLU A 10 29.23 4.38 -12.17
C GLU A 10 29.63 2.94 -12.55
N PRO A 11 30.90 2.61 -12.88
CA PRO A 11 31.27 1.24 -13.22
C PRO A 11 30.97 0.25 -12.08
N MET A 12 31.30 0.63 -10.84
CA MET A 12 31.00 -0.19 -9.66
C MET A 12 29.48 -0.31 -9.43
N LEU A 13 28.72 0.78 -9.61
CA LEU A 13 27.27 0.74 -9.47
C LEU A 13 26.63 -0.15 -10.55
N ARG A 14 27.15 -0.13 -11.79
CA ARG A 14 26.70 -0.99 -12.88
C ARG A 14 26.95 -2.46 -12.58
N ASP A 15 28.08 -2.80 -11.98
CA ASP A 15 28.39 -4.18 -11.59
C ASP A 15 27.50 -4.69 -10.43
N LEU A 16 27.06 -3.79 -9.54
CA LEU A 16 26.17 -4.12 -8.42
C LEU A 16 24.68 -4.21 -8.80
N CYS A 17 24.29 -3.56 -9.89
CA CYS A 17 22.90 -3.46 -10.31
C CYS A 17 22.57 -4.46 -11.42
N VAL A 18 21.28 -4.81 -11.52
CA VAL A 18 20.77 -5.51 -12.71
C VAL A 18 20.90 -4.62 -13.94
N GLU A 19 20.82 -5.21 -15.13
CA GLU A 19 20.83 -4.46 -16.38
C GLU A 19 19.76 -3.36 -16.36
N ASN A 20 20.14 -2.13 -16.71
CA ASN A 20 19.30 -0.93 -16.64
C ASN A 20 18.77 -0.57 -15.22
N GLY A 21 19.35 -1.14 -14.16
CA GLY A 21 18.96 -0.91 -12.77
C GLY A 21 19.68 0.25 -12.07
N CYS A 22 20.55 0.98 -12.77
CA CYS A 22 21.25 2.15 -12.24
C CYS A 22 21.23 3.33 -13.23
N GLY A 23 21.29 4.54 -12.70
CA GLY A 23 21.34 5.76 -13.51
C GLY A 23 21.58 7.03 -12.69
N TYR A 24 22.02 8.09 -13.36
CA TYR A 24 22.23 9.40 -12.75
C TYR A 24 20.92 10.19 -12.67
N MET A 25 20.49 10.52 -11.46
CA MET A 25 19.18 11.17 -11.20
C MET A 25 19.24 12.70 -11.10
N GLY A 26 20.41 13.32 -11.28
CA GLY A 26 20.59 14.77 -11.21
C GLY A 26 21.34 15.25 -9.97
N ALA A 27 21.09 16.49 -9.57
CA ALA A 27 21.81 17.19 -8.51
C ALA A 27 21.72 16.50 -7.13
N SER A 28 22.40 17.05 -6.13
CA SER A 28 22.33 16.52 -4.75
C SER A 28 20.87 16.38 -4.29
N GLY A 29 20.55 15.26 -3.64
CA GLY A 29 19.20 14.93 -3.18
C GLY A 29 18.30 14.25 -4.23
N ALA A 30 18.52 14.44 -5.54
CA ALA A 30 17.60 13.95 -6.57
C ALA A 30 17.42 12.42 -6.56
N GLY A 31 18.51 11.65 -6.36
CA GLY A 31 18.41 10.19 -6.26
C GLY A 31 17.59 9.71 -5.05
N HIS A 32 17.75 10.36 -3.89
CA HIS A 32 16.94 10.06 -2.70
C HIS A 32 15.47 10.46 -2.91
N PHE A 33 15.21 11.58 -3.59
CA PHE A 33 13.86 12.00 -3.91
C PHE A 33 13.16 11.00 -4.84
N VAL A 34 13.85 10.53 -5.89
CA VAL A 34 13.32 9.47 -6.78
C VAL A 34 13.03 8.19 -5.99
N LYS A 35 13.91 7.79 -5.06
CA LYS A 35 13.69 6.61 -4.21
C LYS A 35 12.51 6.79 -3.25
N MET A 36 12.36 7.97 -2.66
CA MET A 36 11.22 8.30 -1.80
C MET A 36 9.90 8.14 -2.58
N VAL A 37 9.80 8.76 -3.76
CA VAL A 37 8.62 8.62 -4.64
C VAL A 37 8.38 7.17 -5.05
N HIS A 38 9.43 6.40 -5.33
CA HIS A 38 9.31 4.96 -5.58
C HIS A 38 8.61 4.24 -4.42
N ASN A 39 8.98 4.51 -3.16
CA ASN A 39 8.31 3.90 -2.00
C ASN A 39 6.85 4.35 -1.87
N GLY A 40 6.53 5.60 -2.20
CA GLY A 40 5.13 6.05 -2.27
C GLY A 40 4.32 5.30 -3.34
N ILE A 41 4.88 5.10 -4.53
CA ILE A 41 4.25 4.29 -5.60
C ILE A 41 4.05 2.85 -5.12
N GLU A 42 5.05 2.25 -4.47
CA GLU A 42 4.98 0.90 -3.90
C GLU A 42 3.80 0.75 -2.93
N TYR A 43 3.55 1.75 -2.08
CA TYR A 43 2.40 1.78 -1.16
C TYR A 43 1.08 1.75 -1.93
N GLY A 44 0.95 2.59 -2.96
CA GLY A 44 -0.23 2.62 -3.81
C GLY A 44 -0.49 1.29 -4.52
N MET A 45 0.56 0.67 -5.06
CA MET A 45 0.47 -0.63 -5.74
C MET A 45 0.06 -1.75 -4.78
N MET A 46 0.68 -1.83 -3.61
CA MET A 46 0.31 -2.83 -2.59
C MET A 46 -1.13 -2.66 -2.14
N GLN A 47 -1.57 -1.43 -1.90
CA GLN A 47 -2.93 -1.14 -1.46
C GLN A 47 -3.95 -1.54 -2.54
N ALA A 48 -3.70 -1.23 -3.80
CA ALA A 48 -4.58 -1.61 -4.91
C ALA A 48 -4.69 -3.14 -5.07
N ILE A 49 -3.59 -3.88 -4.91
CA ILE A 49 -3.60 -5.35 -4.91
C ILE A 49 -4.44 -5.87 -3.74
N GLY A 50 -4.20 -5.35 -2.53
CA GLY A 50 -4.93 -5.77 -1.33
C GLY A 50 -6.44 -5.54 -1.44
N GLU A 51 -6.87 -4.36 -1.90
CA GLU A 51 -8.28 -4.04 -2.13
C GLU A 51 -8.92 -4.96 -3.17
N GLY A 52 -8.17 -5.35 -4.21
CA GLY A 52 -8.63 -6.32 -5.20
C GLY A 52 -8.91 -7.69 -4.59
N PHE A 53 -8.00 -8.21 -3.76
CA PHE A 53 -8.19 -9.49 -3.08
C PHE A 53 -9.28 -9.44 -1.99
N ASP A 54 -9.44 -8.30 -1.30
CA ASP A 54 -10.55 -8.09 -0.37
C ASP A 54 -11.91 -8.18 -1.08
N LEU A 55 -12.02 -7.55 -2.26
CA LEU A 55 -13.22 -7.66 -3.10
C LEU A 55 -13.46 -9.10 -3.58
N LEU A 56 -12.40 -9.84 -3.94
CA LEU A 56 -12.53 -11.26 -4.29
C LEU A 56 -13.05 -12.07 -3.10
N LYS A 57 -12.56 -11.82 -1.89
CA LYS A 57 -13.07 -12.50 -0.67
C LYS A 57 -14.53 -12.16 -0.41
N ALA A 58 -14.92 -10.89 -0.57
CA ALA A 58 -16.30 -10.43 -0.38
C ALA A 58 -17.28 -10.93 -1.46
N SER A 59 -16.79 -11.46 -2.59
CA SER A 59 -17.63 -11.89 -3.71
C SER A 59 -18.52 -13.10 -3.41
N GLY A 60 -18.23 -13.87 -2.35
CA GLY A 60 -18.91 -15.11 -2.01
C GLY A 60 -18.50 -16.33 -2.84
N TYR A 61 -17.51 -16.18 -3.73
CA TYR A 61 -16.91 -17.31 -4.43
C TYR A 61 -15.76 -17.92 -3.61
N GLU A 62 -15.73 -19.25 -3.56
CA GLU A 62 -14.60 -20.01 -3.01
C GLU A 62 -13.46 -19.99 -4.04
N LEU A 63 -12.50 -19.08 -3.84
CA LEU A 63 -11.38 -18.85 -4.75
C LEU A 63 -10.06 -19.34 -4.16
N ASP A 64 -9.26 -19.99 -5.00
CA ASP A 64 -7.85 -20.28 -4.75
C ASP A 64 -7.03 -19.02 -5.10
N ASN A 65 -6.66 -18.26 -4.07
CA ASN A 65 -5.95 -17.00 -4.19
C ASN A 65 -4.51 -17.19 -4.67
N GLU A 66 -3.86 -18.32 -4.35
CA GLU A 66 -2.56 -18.67 -4.92
C GLU A 66 -2.69 -18.80 -6.44
N ASN A 67 -3.70 -19.54 -6.90
CA ASN A 67 -3.95 -19.72 -8.32
C ASN A 67 -4.36 -18.42 -9.02
N VAL A 68 -5.16 -17.57 -8.39
CA VAL A 68 -5.52 -16.24 -8.91
C VAL A 68 -4.27 -15.38 -9.10
N ALA A 69 -3.43 -15.26 -8.06
CA ALA A 69 -2.18 -14.50 -8.13
C ALA A 69 -1.25 -15.06 -9.20
N ARG A 70 -1.13 -16.39 -9.30
CA ARG A 70 -0.36 -17.07 -10.34
C ARG A 70 -0.87 -16.73 -11.75
N VAL A 71 -2.17 -16.77 -11.99
CA VAL A 71 -2.75 -16.39 -13.29
C VAL A 71 -2.44 -14.92 -13.61
N TRP A 72 -2.59 -14.02 -12.64
CA TRP A 72 -2.28 -12.60 -12.84
C TRP A 72 -0.79 -12.32 -13.05
N SER A 73 0.11 -13.10 -12.47
CA SER A 73 1.54 -13.00 -12.75
C SER A 73 1.93 -13.48 -14.16
N ASN A 74 1.07 -14.25 -14.84
CA ASN A 74 1.39 -14.89 -16.11
C ASN A 74 0.62 -14.29 -17.28
N GLY A 75 1.22 -13.28 -17.93
CA GLY A 75 0.69 -12.67 -19.16
C GLY A 75 -0.35 -11.55 -18.96
N SER A 76 -0.76 -11.27 -17.72
CA SER A 76 -1.66 -10.14 -17.43
C SER A 76 -0.92 -8.79 -17.40
N VAL A 77 -1.68 -7.69 -17.47
CA VAL A 77 -1.15 -6.32 -17.36
C VAL A 77 -0.61 -6.02 -15.97
N ILE A 78 -1.19 -6.61 -14.92
CA ILE A 78 -0.83 -6.34 -13.52
C ILE A 78 0.23 -7.30 -12.97
N ARG A 79 0.90 -8.04 -13.85
CA ARG A 79 2.03 -8.91 -13.49
C ARG A 79 3.19 -8.09 -12.91
N GLY A 80 3.95 -8.69 -12.01
CA GLY A 80 5.16 -8.09 -11.45
C GLY A 80 5.51 -8.65 -10.08
N TRP A 81 6.63 -8.19 -9.53
CA TRP A 81 7.21 -8.74 -8.30
C TRP A 81 6.25 -8.76 -7.11
N LEU A 82 5.46 -7.70 -6.90
CA LEU A 82 4.48 -7.66 -5.80
C LEU A 82 3.39 -8.72 -5.94
N MET A 83 2.95 -9.01 -7.17
CA MET A 83 1.98 -10.08 -7.43
C MET A 83 2.59 -11.46 -7.20
N ASP A 84 3.86 -11.65 -7.58
CA ASP A 84 4.59 -12.89 -7.31
C ASP A 84 4.75 -13.13 -5.80
N LEU A 85 4.99 -12.06 -5.02
CA LEU A 85 5.03 -12.11 -3.57
C LEU A 85 3.66 -12.44 -2.96
N ALA A 86 2.58 -11.86 -3.50
CA ALA A 86 1.22 -12.19 -3.06
C ALA A 86 0.93 -13.68 -3.28
N GLY A 87 1.28 -14.23 -4.46
CA GLY A 87 1.13 -15.67 -4.72
C GLY A 87 1.90 -16.54 -3.73
N LYS A 88 3.14 -16.18 -3.39
CA LYS A 88 3.94 -16.90 -2.37
C LYS A 88 3.33 -16.82 -0.97
N ALA A 89 2.65 -15.73 -0.63
CA ALA A 89 1.97 -15.59 0.65
C ALA A 89 0.71 -16.47 0.70
N PHE A 90 -0.10 -16.47 -0.36
CA PHE A 90 -1.28 -17.32 -0.47
C PHE A 90 -0.97 -18.81 -0.54
N ALA A 91 0.18 -19.20 -1.11
CA ALA A 91 0.64 -20.59 -1.10
C ALA A 91 0.93 -21.13 0.31
N GLN A 92 1.23 -20.26 1.28
CA GLN A 92 1.41 -20.65 2.68
C GLN A 92 0.05 -20.82 3.39
N ASP A 93 -0.87 -19.89 3.11
CA ASP A 93 -2.22 -19.88 3.64
C ASP A 93 -3.11 -19.02 2.73
N ASN A 94 -4.12 -19.64 2.13
CA ASN A 94 -5.02 -18.99 1.17
C ASN A 94 -5.75 -17.77 1.76
N ASP A 95 -6.01 -17.78 3.07
CA ASP A 95 -6.72 -16.73 3.79
C ASP A 95 -5.78 -15.82 4.62
N LEU A 96 -4.47 -16.08 4.57
CA LEU A 96 -3.45 -15.31 5.30
C LEU A 96 -3.73 -15.19 6.81
N GLY A 97 -4.34 -16.20 7.43
CA GLY A 97 -4.74 -16.19 8.84
C GLY A 97 -3.57 -16.12 9.83
N TRP A 98 -2.33 -16.29 9.36
CA TRP A 98 -1.11 -16.06 10.13
C TRP A 98 -0.74 -14.57 10.27
N LEU A 99 -1.43 -13.66 9.57
CA LEU A 99 -1.25 -12.22 9.66
C LEU A 99 -2.39 -11.54 10.44
N GLY A 100 -2.03 -10.50 11.20
CA GLY A 100 -3.02 -9.52 11.66
C GLY A 100 -3.28 -8.45 10.60
N GLY A 101 -4.36 -7.68 10.75
CA GLY A 101 -4.72 -6.60 9.82
C GLY A 101 -3.91 -5.31 9.95
N LYS A 102 -2.98 -5.21 10.91
CA LYS A 102 -2.19 -4.00 11.18
C LYS A 102 -0.99 -3.90 10.23
N VAL A 103 -0.89 -2.79 9.50
CA VAL A 103 0.18 -2.56 8.53
C VAL A 103 1.07 -1.41 8.96
N ALA A 104 2.33 -1.71 9.29
CA ALA A 104 3.32 -0.69 9.67
C ALA A 104 3.73 0.21 8.49
N ASP A 105 4.23 1.41 8.79
CA ASP A 105 4.87 2.31 7.82
C ASP A 105 6.28 2.68 8.30
N SER A 106 7.25 2.75 7.38
CA SER A 106 8.67 3.02 7.66
C SER A 106 9.06 4.49 7.55
N GLY A 107 8.14 5.37 7.14
CA GLY A 107 8.34 6.81 7.02
C GLY A 107 8.41 7.33 5.57
N GLU A 108 8.93 6.58 4.60
CA GLU A 108 9.12 7.08 3.22
C GLU A 108 7.80 7.41 2.50
N GLY A 109 6.73 6.67 2.84
CA GLY A 109 5.38 7.00 2.40
C GLY A 109 4.89 8.35 2.92
N ARG A 110 5.25 8.71 4.16
CA ARG A 110 4.95 10.02 4.75
C ARG A 110 5.69 11.13 4.03
N TRP A 111 7.00 10.98 3.85
CA TRP A 111 7.83 11.97 3.15
C TRP A 111 7.35 12.21 1.71
N THR A 112 6.85 11.16 1.03
CA THR A 112 6.27 11.32 -0.31
C THR A 112 5.03 12.22 -0.30
N VAL A 113 4.13 12.02 0.67
CA VAL A 113 2.90 12.81 0.80
C VAL A 113 3.20 14.24 1.26
N GLU A 114 4.14 14.42 2.20
CA GLU A 114 4.62 15.73 2.64
C GLU A 114 5.21 16.52 1.47
N ALA A 115 6.11 15.92 0.70
CA ALA A 115 6.68 16.56 -0.50
C ALA A 115 5.61 16.91 -1.54
N ALA A 116 4.60 16.06 -1.71
CA ALA A 116 3.49 16.33 -2.63
C ALA A 116 2.66 17.55 -2.19
N ILE A 117 2.44 17.72 -0.88
CA ILE A 117 1.78 18.89 -0.31
C ILE A 117 2.62 20.15 -0.56
N ASP A 118 3.91 20.10 -0.22
CA ASP A 118 4.83 21.25 -0.37
C ASP A 118 4.92 21.73 -1.82
N LEU A 119 4.89 20.79 -2.77
CA LEU A 119 4.96 21.07 -4.20
C LEU A 119 3.60 21.32 -4.86
N GLY A 120 2.48 21.17 -4.13
CA GLY A 120 1.14 21.34 -4.67
C GLY A 120 0.74 20.29 -5.72
N VAL A 121 1.22 19.05 -5.58
CA VAL A 121 0.97 17.93 -6.52
C VAL A 121 -0.05 16.97 -5.92
N ALA A 122 -1.12 16.68 -6.66
CA ALA A 122 -2.13 15.72 -6.21
C ALA A 122 -1.65 14.27 -6.33
N VAL A 123 -1.61 13.54 -5.20
CA VAL A 123 -1.20 12.12 -5.12
C VAL A 123 -2.23 11.25 -4.39
N PRO A 124 -3.53 11.29 -4.76
CA PRO A 124 -4.62 10.72 -3.97
C PRO A 124 -4.47 9.22 -3.70
N THR A 125 -3.94 8.45 -4.66
CA THR A 125 -3.70 7.00 -4.50
C THR A 125 -2.64 6.70 -3.45
N ILE A 126 -1.52 7.43 -3.49
CA ILE A 126 -0.41 7.26 -2.54
C ILE A 126 -0.83 7.71 -1.14
N SER A 127 -1.49 8.87 -1.03
CA SER A 127 -2.01 9.35 0.26
C SER A 127 -3.08 8.44 0.84
N GLY A 128 -3.97 7.92 0.00
CA GLY A 128 -4.97 6.93 0.40
C GLY A 128 -4.33 5.67 0.98
N ALA A 129 -3.34 5.11 0.27
CA ALA A 129 -2.58 3.95 0.74
C ALA A 129 -1.88 4.20 2.08
N LEU A 130 -1.27 5.38 2.27
CA LEU A 130 -0.68 5.76 3.55
C LEU A 130 -1.73 5.83 4.67
N PHE A 131 -2.86 6.49 4.43
CA PHE A 131 -3.90 6.64 5.45
C PHE A 131 -4.62 5.34 5.77
N ARG A 132 -4.69 4.38 4.84
CA ARG A 132 -5.17 3.01 5.14
C ARG A 132 -4.26 2.33 6.16
N ARG A 133 -2.93 2.51 6.10
CA ARG A 133 -2.02 2.00 7.13
C ARG A 133 -2.27 2.63 8.49
N PHE A 134 -2.49 3.95 8.54
CA PHE A 134 -2.82 4.63 9.80
C PHE A 134 -4.14 4.11 10.38
N ARG A 135 -5.17 3.99 9.55
CA ARG A 135 -6.47 3.43 9.96
C ARG A 135 -6.34 2.00 10.47
N SER A 136 -5.47 1.19 9.88
CA SER A 136 -5.25 -0.21 10.31
C SER A 136 -4.70 -0.35 11.74
N GLN A 137 -4.14 0.71 12.34
CA GLN A 137 -3.59 0.64 13.70
C GLN A 137 -4.66 0.56 14.79
N HIS A 138 -5.91 0.92 14.45
CA HIS A 138 -7.02 1.04 15.38
C HIS A 138 -8.24 0.28 14.86
N GLU A 139 -8.81 -0.59 15.69
CA GLU A 139 -10.05 -1.31 15.38
C GLU A 139 -11.27 -0.38 15.46
N GLU A 140 -11.32 0.48 16.50
CA GLU A 140 -12.39 1.46 16.69
C GLU A 140 -11.89 2.90 16.45
N ASN A 141 -12.06 3.41 15.24
CA ASN A 141 -11.62 4.76 14.91
C ASN A 141 -12.62 5.80 15.47
N PHE A 142 -12.11 6.81 16.19
CA PHE A 142 -12.93 7.87 16.77
C PHE A 142 -13.76 8.62 15.72
N SER A 143 -13.22 8.80 14.51
CA SER A 143 -13.94 9.40 13.38
C SER A 143 -15.24 8.67 13.08
N ASP A 144 -15.24 7.35 13.17
CA ASP A 144 -16.39 6.52 12.83
C ASP A 144 -17.46 6.63 13.91
N LYS A 145 -17.03 6.72 15.18
CA LYS A 145 -17.91 7.01 16.33
C LYS A 145 -18.56 8.39 16.20
N VAL A 146 -17.81 9.41 15.78
CA VAL A 146 -18.38 10.75 15.51
C VAL A 146 -19.40 10.71 14.37
N VAL A 147 -19.12 9.99 13.29
CA VAL A 147 -20.07 9.83 12.18
C VAL A 147 -21.33 9.07 12.62
N ALA A 148 -21.19 8.00 13.39
CA ALA A 148 -22.32 7.26 13.96
C ALA A 148 -23.18 8.17 14.86
N ALA A 149 -22.55 8.95 15.74
CA ALA A 149 -23.24 9.93 16.58
C ALA A 149 -24.01 10.97 15.74
N LEU A 150 -23.38 11.56 14.72
CA LEU A 150 -24.05 12.55 13.85
C LEU A 150 -25.25 11.95 13.09
N ARG A 151 -25.13 10.70 12.62
CA ARG A 151 -26.24 9.97 11.99
C ARG A 151 -27.38 9.70 12.98
N HIS A 152 -27.06 9.43 14.23
CA HIS A 152 -28.06 9.27 15.28
C HIS A 152 -28.75 10.60 15.59
N GLU A 153 -27.99 11.65 15.92
CA GLU A 153 -28.51 12.95 16.36
C GLU A 153 -29.38 13.63 15.29
N PHE A 154 -28.95 13.62 14.03
CA PHE A 154 -29.70 14.28 12.95
C PHE A 154 -30.73 13.37 12.27
N GLY A 155 -30.40 12.08 12.10
CA GLY A 155 -31.18 11.15 11.28
C GLY A 155 -31.98 10.12 12.07
N GLY A 156 -31.83 10.04 13.39
CA GLY A 156 -32.46 9.00 14.22
C GLY A 156 -31.98 7.58 13.90
N HIS A 157 -30.83 7.42 13.23
CA HIS A 157 -30.30 6.11 12.88
C HIS A 157 -29.91 5.32 14.14
N ALA A 158 -30.11 4.01 14.11
CA ALA A 158 -29.63 3.10 15.14
C ALA A 158 -28.08 3.11 15.19
N PHE A 159 -27.54 2.87 16.38
CA PHE A 159 -26.11 2.74 16.64
C PHE A 159 -25.87 1.54 17.57
N GLU A 160 -24.64 1.06 17.62
CA GLU A 160 -24.20 -0.04 18.48
C GLU A 160 -23.52 0.52 19.73
N ASN A 161 -23.75 -0.08 20.90
CA ASN A 161 -23.02 0.27 22.11
C ASN A 161 -21.70 -0.51 22.17
N PRO A 162 -20.68 0.04 22.84
CA PRO A 162 -19.46 -0.71 23.11
C PRO A 162 -19.78 -2.00 23.88
N GLY A 163 -19.51 -3.15 23.27
CA GLY A 163 -19.74 -4.47 23.87
C GLY A 163 -21.06 -5.15 23.52
N ASP A 164 -21.87 -4.59 22.62
CA ASP A 164 -22.97 -5.33 22.00
C ASP A 164 -22.35 -6.43 21.09
N GLU A 165 -22.62 -7.72 21.37
CA GLU A 165 -22.19 -8.83 20.51
C GLU A 165 -22.87 -8.70 19.13
N GLU A 166 -22.10 -8.85 18.05
CA GLU A 166 -22.60 -8.86 16.67
C GLU A 166 -23.77 -9.86 16.54
N GLY A 167 -24.98 -9.35 16.29
CA GLY A 167 -26.11 -10.19 15.84
C GLY A 167 -27.37 -10.25 16.71
N LYS A 168 -27.79 -9.17 17.38
CA LYS A 168 -29.18 -9.03 17.84
C LYS A 168 -29.80 -7.71 17.43
N ALA A 169 -30.26 -7.67 16.18
CA ALA A 169 -31.35 -6.81 15.74
C ALA A 169 -32.37 -7.66 14.96
#